data_AF-Q2UI19-F1
#
_entry.id   AF-Q2UI19-F1
#
_cell.length_a   1.000
_cell.length_b   1.000
_cell.length_c   1.000
_cell.angle_alpha   90.00
_cell.angle_beta   90.00
_cell.angle_gamma   90.00
#
_symmetry.space_group_name_H-M   'P 1'
#
loop_
_entity.id
_entity.type
_entity.pdbx_description
1 polymer ?
#
loop_
_entity_poly.entity_id
_entity_poly.type
_entity_poly.pdbx_seq_one_letter_code
_entity_poly.pdbx_strand_id
1 'polypeptide(L)'
;MYRNLILLLATYLVTLAASQTITPENTLTNPDPGAVLPRSGFQILPKRAPPKKTPPKVSPLQQECKDIKIKEGPSVSKGHSAQQLLTASCNVPGTNKKQYSELSLDRCLGWHKNNDGSGRLVAQKHGAGLSKAGGECSTCRYLNSNPNMLCYCAKVRDNEKTYMNPVTATWTGPVFYNLCKCSMSHIWTVF
;
A
#
# COMPACT_ATOMS: atom_id res chain seq x y z
N MET A 1 -52.62 1.20 -10.36
CA MET A 1 -51.75 0.21 -9.69
C MET A 1 -50.86 0.90 -8.65
N TYR A 2 -51.46 1.40 -7.56
CA TYR A 2 -50.73 2.08 -6.46
C TYR A 2 -51.32 1.71 -5.08
N ARG A 3 -52.04 0.59 -5.00
CA ARG A 3 -52.75 0.16 -3.79
C ARG A 3 -52.04 -0.97 -3.04
N ASN A 4 -51.01 -1.58 -3.64
CA ASN A 4 -50.28 -2.71 -3.09
C ASN A 4 -48.86 -2.36 -2.58
N LEU A 5 -48.43 -1.10 -2.66
CA LEU A 5 -47.12 -0.66 -2.13
C LEU A 5 -47.21 0.07 -0.77
N ILE A 6 -48.43 0.28 -0.26
CA ILE A 6 -48.68 0.98 1.01
C ILE A 6 -48.66 -0.01 2.20
N LEU A 7 -48.72 -1.32 1.95
CA LEU A 7 -48.74 -2.34 3.01
C LEU A 7 -47.36 -2.81 3.50
N LEU A 8 -46.26 -2.39 2.87
CA LEU A 8 -44.89 -2.78 3.29
C LEU A 8 -44.15 -1.71 4.10
N LEU A 9 -44.78 -0.57 4.37
CA LEU A 9 -44.20 0.57 5.11
C LEU A 9 -44.71 0.71 6.55
N ALA A 10 -45.53 -0.23 7.04
CA ALA A 10 -46.15 -0.20 8.37
C ALA A 10 -45.55 -1.21 9.38
N THR A 11 -44.28 -1.58 9.23
CA THR A 11 -43.51 -2.36 10.23
C THR A 11 -42.25 -1.63 10.70
N TYR A 12 -42.29 -0.30 10.63
CA TYR A 12 -41.38 0.57 11.36
C TYR A 12 -41.79 0.59 12.85
N LEU A 13 -40.81 0.63 13.74
CA LEU A 13 -40.87 1.31 15.04
C LEU A 13 -41.81 0.76 16.11
N VAL A 14 -41.46 -0.38 16.72
CA VAL A 14 -41.57 -0.51 18.19
C VAL A 14 -40.43 -1.40 18.67
N THR A 15 -39.38 -0.81 19.21
CA THR A 15 -38.58 -1.29 20.37
C THR A 15 -37.38 -0.36 20.54
N LEU A 16 -37.68 0.86 20.98
CA LEU A 16 -36.71 1.71 21.67
C LEU A 16 -36.80 1.38 23.18
N ALA A 17 -35.70 1.62 23.89
CA ALA A 17 -35.57 1.73 25.36
C ALA A 17 -35.15 0.46 26.13
N ALA A 18 -33.83 0.33 26.31
CA ALA A 18 -33.24 0.24 27.64
C ALA A 18 -31.74 0.62 27.56
N SER A 19 -31.44 1.89 27.82
CA SER A 19 -30.18 2.30 28.42
C SER A 19 -29.91 1.45 29.65
N GLN A 20 -28.68 1.01 29.93
CA GLN A 20 -27.92 1.32 31.17
C GLN A 20 -26.42 1.00 31.00
N THR A 21 -25.63 2.00 31.33
CA THR A 21 -24.20 2.04 31.69
C THR A 21 -23.87 1.11 32.87
N ILE A 22 -22.61 0.66 32.99
CA ILE A 22 -21.73 0.56 34.19
C ILE A 22 -20.63 -0.53 33.96
N THR A 23 -19.36 -0.10 33.94
CA THR A 23 -18.09 -0.86 34.15
C THR A 23 -17.87 -1.22 35.64
N PRO A 24 -16.75 -1.85 36.06
CA PRO A 24 -16.13 -3.15 35.79
C PRO A 24 -15.92 -3.95 37.11
N GLU A 25 -15.06 -4.98 37.11
CA GLU A 25 -14.45 -5.68 38.28
C GLU A 25 -15.32 -6.63 39.14
N ASN A 26 -14.86 -7.89 39.22
CA ASN A 26 -14.89 -8.68 40.46
C ASN A 26 -13.80 -9.77 40.43
N THR A 27 -12.62 -9.37 40.92
CA THR A 27 -11.85 -10.01 42.01
C THR A 27 -12.22 -11.43 42.45
N LEU A 28 -11.20 -12.30 42.30
CA LEU A 28 -10.66 -13.28 43.26
C LEU A 28 -11.58 -14.38 43.82
N THR A 29 -11.20 -15.63 43.53
CA THR A 29 -11.38 -16.73 44.48
C THR A 29 -10.15 -17.61 44.42
N ASN A 30 -9.34 -17.56 45.48
CA ASN A 30 -8.39 -18.60 45.84
C ASN A 30 -9.13 -19.55 46.81
N PRO A 31 -8.81 -20.85 46.87
CA PRO A 31 -7.74 -21.24 47.81
C PRO A 31 -6.88 -22.42 47.32
N ASP A 32 -5.63 -22.42 47.76
CA ASP A 32 -4.73 -23.59 47.87
C ASP A 32 -4.68 -23.98 49.37
N PRO A 33 -4.54 -25.26 49.76
CA PRO A 33 -3.19 -25.82 49.87
C PRO A 33 -3.07 -27.35 49.61
N GLY A 34 -2.15 -27.72 48.70
CA GLY A 34 -1.11 -28.73 48.97
C GLY A 34 -1.33 -30.18 48.54
N ALA A 35 -0.49 -30.67 47.60
CA ALA A 35 0.23 -31.95 47.66
C ALA A 35 1.17 -32.19 46.43
N VAL A 36 2.48 -32.18 46.69
CA VAL A 36 3.57 -33.06 46.16
C VAL A 36 3.94 -33.06 44.65
N LEU A 37 5.21 -32.72 44.39
CA LEU A 37 5.99 -32.74 43.12
C LEU A 37 6.34 -34.18 42.62
N PRO A 38 6.71 -34.39 41.33
CA PRO A 38 8.12 -34.27 40.94
C PRO A 38 8.39 -33.57 39.60
N ARG A 39 9.62 -33.02 39.54
CA ARG A 39 10.28 -32.35 38.41
C ARG A 39 10.21 -33.14 37.09
N SER A 40 9.90 -32.43 36.00
CA SER A 40 10.54 -32.66 34.71
C SER A 40 10.97 -31.31 34.14
N GLY A 41 12.28 -31.10 34.08
CA GLY A 41 12.89 -29.86 33.64
C GLY A 41 12.87 -29.77 32.14
N PHE A 42 12.11 -28.81 31.60
CA PHE A 42 12.41 -28.02 30.40
C PHE A 42 11.44 -26.82 30.41
N GLN A 43 11.82 -25.72 31.06
CA GLN A 43 11.16 -24.45 30.78
C GLN A 43 11.67 -23.98 29.42
N ILE A 44 10.86 -24.15 28.39
CA ILE A 44 11.04 -23.45 27.11
C ILE A 44 10.83 -21.97 27.43
N LEU A 45 11.93 -21.24 27.55
CA LEU A 45 11.91 -19.78 27.63
C LEU A 45 11.03 -19.27 26.47
N PRO A 46 9.99 -18.44 26.71
CA PRO A 46 9.21 -17.89 25.61
C PRO A 46 10.17 -17.13 24.69
N LYS A 47 10.29 -17.62 23.45
CA LYS A 47 11.11 -17.01 22.39
C LYS A 47 10.66 -15.57 22.28
N ARG A 48 11.53 -14.64 22.72
CA ARG A 48 11.33 -13.20 22.66
C ARG A 48 10.73 -12.88 21.29
N ALA A 49 9.52 -12.32 21.27
CA ALA A 49 8.94 -11.80 20.05
C ALA A 49 9.99 -10.88 19.41
N PRO A 50 10.30 -11.03 18.10
CA PRO A 50 11.24 -10.12 17.46
C PRO A 50 10.73 -8.70 17.70
N PRO A 51 11.62 -7.74 18.06
CA PRO A 51 11.18 -6.38 18.33
C PRO A 51 10.37 -5.89 17.13
N LYS A 52 9.21 -5.27 17.39
CA LYS A 52 8.41 -4.56 16.37
C LYS A 52 9.39 -3.72 15.57
N LYS A 53 9.74 -4.16 14.36
CA LYS A 53 10.70 -3.45 13.52
C LYS A 53 10.06 -2.12 13.18
N THR A 54 10.53 -1.06 13.81
CA THR A 54 10.33 0.30 13.31
C THR A 54 10.69 0.24 11.82
N PRO A 55 9.82 0.70 10.91
CA PRO A 55 10.16 0.73 9.49
C PRO A 55 11.52 1.43 9.36
N PRO A 56 12.49 0.84 8.64
CA PRO A 56 13.80 1.46 8.53
C PRO A 56 13.62 2.89 8.03
N LYS A 57 14.30 3.85 8.67
CA LYS A 57 14.25 5.28 8.28
C LYS A 57 14.65 5.50 6.82
N VAL A 58 15.39 4.53 6.25
CA VAL A 58 15.91 4.52 4.89
C VAL A 58 15.37 3.28 4.18
N SER A 59 14.80 3.44 2.98
CA SER A 59 14.27 2.31 2.22
C SER A 59 15.40 1.34 1.83
N PRO A 60 15.17 0.00 1.80
CA PRO A 60 16.17 -0.96 1.31
C PRO A 60 16.79 -0.57 -0.04
N LEU A 61 15.99 0.00 -0.95
CA LEU A 61 16.47 0.52 -2.22
C LEU A 61 17.56 1.60 -2.06
N GLN A 62 17.44 2.50 -1.08
CA GLN A 62 18.45 3.54 -0.80
C GLN A 62 19.69 3.00 -0.08
N GLN A 63 19.62 1.81 0.50
CA GLN A 63 20.78 1.15 1.10
C GLN A 63 21.68 0.56 0.01
N GLU A 64 21.07 -0.08 -0.99
CA GLU A 64 21.79 -0.82 -2.04
C GLU A 64 22.06 0.02 -3.30
N CYS A 65 21.27 1.07 -3.53
CA CYS A 65 21.36 1.89 -4.73
C CYS A 65 21.58 3.38 -4.44
N LYS A 66 22.23 4.06 -5.38
CA LYS A 66 22.46 5.51 -5.44
C LYS A 66 21.83 6.10 -6.69
N ASP A 67 21.73 7.43 -6.73
CA ASP A 67 21.21 8.21 -7.87
C ASP A 67 19.81 7.78 -8.33
N ILE A 68 18.97 7.38 -7.36
CA ILE A 68 17.62 6.89 -7.61
C ILE A 68 16.75 8.04 -8.12
N LYS A 69 16.17 7.86 -9.31
CA LYS A 69 15.32 8.84 -9.97
C LYS A 69 14.17 8.14 -10.67
N ILE A 70 13.05 8.85 -10.83
CA ILE A 70 12.01 8.45 -11.78
C ILE A 70 12.11 9.39 -12.97
N LYS A 71 12.14 8.81 -14.17
CA LYS A 71 12.21 9.54 -15.43
C LYS A 71 11.13 9.04 -16.37
N GLU A 72 10.75 9.90 -17.30
CA GLU A 72 9.93 9.51 -18.43
C GLU A 72 10.80 8.74 -19.44
N GLY A 73 10.38 7.53 -19.78
CA GLY A 73 11.04 6.64 -20.74
C GLY A 73 10.33 6.62 -22.08
N PRO A 74 10.90 5.94 -23.09
CA PRO A 74 10.31 5.84 -24.41
C PRO A 74 8.91 5.21 -24.34
N SER A 75 8.01 5.68 -25.20
CA SER A 75 6.70 5.06 -25.32
C SER A 75 6.84 3.65 -25.90
N VAL A 76 6.11 2.69 -25.33
CA VAL A 76 6.20 1.26 -25.69
C VAL A 76 5.56 0.97 -27.04
N SER A 77 4.67 1.86 -27.49
CA SER A 77 3.93 1.74 -28.74
C SER A 77 3.26 3.08 -29.10
N LYS A 78 2.99 3.28 -30.39
CA LYS A 78 2.38 4.51 -30.91
C LYS A 78 1.04 4.76 -30.23
N GLY A 79 0.85 5.95 -29.65
CA GLY A 79 -0.38 6.35 -28.94
C GLY A 79 -0.45 5.97 -27.44
N HIS A 80 0.55 5.26 -26.91
CA HIS A 80 0.63 4.96 -25.48
C HIS A 80 1.39 6.07 -24.73
N SER A 81 1.02 6.29 -23.46
CA SER A 81 1.74 7.20 -22.58
C SER A 81 3.18 6.71 -22.41
N ALA A 82 4.12 7.67 -22.34
CA ALA A 82 5.51 7.37 -22.04
C ALA A 82 5.62 6.59 -20.73
N GLN A 83 6.55 5.63 -20.69
CA GLN A 83 6.75 4.80 -19.50
C GLN A 83 7.32 5.65 -18.36
N GLN A 84 6.98 5.32 -17.12
CA GLN A 84 7.67 5.88 -15.95
C GLN A 84 8.73 4.87 -15.51
N LEU A 85 10.01 5.22 -15.67
CA LEU A 85 11.16 4.38 -15.38
C LEU A 85 11.80 4.79 -14.06
N LEU A 86 11.95 3.84 -13.14
CA LEU A 86 12.81 3.96 -11.97
C LEU A 86 14.23 3.60 -12.39
N THR A 87 15.13 4.56 -12.31
CA THR A 87 16.55 4.40 -12.67
C THR A 87 17.40 4.53 -11.43
N ALA A 88 18.39 3.66 -11.25
CA ALA A 88 19.32 3.73 -10.13
C ALA A 88 20.68 3.10 -10.48
N SER A 89 21.72 3.46 -9.72
CA SER A 89 23.00 2.76 -9.72
C SER A 89 23.09 1.87 -8.49
N CYS A 90 22.99 0.56 -8.65
CA CYS A 90 22.90 -0.41 -7.57
C CYS A 90 24.19 -1.22 -7.44
N ASN A 91 24.52 -1.63 -6.22
CA ASN A 91 25.61 -2.59 -6.01
C ASN A 91 25.19 -3.97 -6.52
N VAL A 92 26.04 -4.62 -7.30
CA VAL A 92 25.79 -5.98 -7.77
C VAL A 92 26.14 -6.96 -6.64
N PRO A 93 25.20 -7.82 -6.20
CA PRO A 93 25.44 -8.75 -5.09
C PRO A 93 26.68 -9.62 -5.32
N GLY A 94 27.51 -9.79 -4.28
CA GLY A 94 28.73 -10.59 -4.36
C GLY A 94 29.89 -9.93 -5.11
N THR A 95 29.77 -8.65 -5.49
CA THR A 95 30.85 -7.89 -6.11
C THR A 95 30.95 -6.49 -5.50
N ASN A 96 32.08 -5.81 -5.76
CA ASN A 96 32.24 -4.38 -5.46
C ASN A 96 31.86 -3.48 -6.65
N LYS A 97 31.16 -4.03 -7.65
CA LYS A 97 30.77 -3.29 -8.86
C LYS A 97 29.40 -2.65 -8.67
N LYS A 98 29.24 -1.48 -9.26
CA LYS A 98 27.96 -0.82 -9.42
C LYS A 98 27.43 -1.05 -10.83
N GLN A 99 26.13 -1.23 -10.93
CA GLN A 99 25.43 -1.40 -12.19
C GLN A 99 24.31 -0.38 -12.28
N TYR A 100 24.22 0.26 -13.44
CA TYR A 100 23.06 1.07 -13.77
C TYR A 100 21.90 0.13 -14.11
N SER A 101 20.74 0.37 -13.49
CA SER A 101 19.54 -0.45 -13.66
C SER A 101 18.33 0.43 -13.90
N GLU A 102 17.45 -0.04 -14.78
CA GLU A 102 16.18 0.61 -15.09
C GLU A 102 15.03 -0.36 -14.89
N LEU A 103 13.95 0.13 -14.29
CA LEU A 103 12.73 -0.62 -14.06
C LEU A 103 11.52 0.19 -14.49
N SER A 104 10.76 -0.34 -15.43
CA SER A 104 9.42 0.18 -15.72
C SER A 104 8.50 -0.04 -14.53
N LEU A 105 7.98 1.05 -13.97
CA LEU A 105 7.12 1.01 -12.79
C LEU A 105 5.78 0.30 -13.05
N ASP A 106 5.29 0.32 -14.29
CA ASP A 106 4.10 -0.45 -14.71
C ASP A 106 4.31 -1.97 -14.66
N ARG A 107 5.56 -2.45 -14.61
CA ARG A 107 5.86 -3.88 -14.39
C ARG A 107 5.64 -4.33 -12.95
N CYS A 108 5.54 -3.41 -12.00
CA CYS A 108 5.44 -3.73 -10.58
C CYS A 108 4.31 -2.99 -9.85
N LEU A 109 3.64 -2.06 -10.52
CA LEU A 109 2.48 -1.34 -10.02
C LEU A 109 1.23 -1.71 -10.81
N GLY A 110 0.14 -1.92 -10.07
CA GLY A 110 -1.21 -2.03 -10.60
C GLY A 110 -2.12 -0.92 -10.06
N TRP A 111 -3.30 -0.79 -10.65
CA TRP A 111 -4.32 0.14 -10.21
C TRP A 111 -5.53 -0.61 -9.66
N HIS A 112 -5.74 -0.52 -8.36
CA HIS A 112 -6.94 -1.07 -7.74
C HIS A 112 -8.07 -0.04 -7.80
N LYS A 113 -9.10 -0.33 -8.59
CA LYS A 113 -10.31 0.49 -8.70
C LYS A 113 -11.20 0.26 -7.48
N ASN A 114 -11.65 1.34 -6.87
CA ASN A 114 -12.67 1.38 -5.84
C ASN A 114 -14.07 1.43 -6.49
N ASN A 115 -15.11 1.20 -5.68
CA ASN A 115 -16.50 1.20 -6.16
C ASN A 115 -17.00 2.58 -6.64
N ASP A 116 -16.39 3.66 -6.16
CA ASP A 116 -16.68 5.04 -6.55
C ASP A 116 -15.99 5.44 -7.88
N GLY A 117 -15.35 4.50 -8.58
CA GLY A 117 -14.62 4.74 -9.81
C GLY A 117 -13.20 5.30 -9.61
N SER A 118 -12.86 5.75 -8.41
CA SER A 118 -11.50 6.13 -8.05
C SER A 118 -10.60 4.90 -7.91
N GLY A 119 -9.32 5.08 -7.60
CA GLY A 119 -8.49 3.96 -7.23
C GLY A 119 -7.19 4.35 -6.55
N ARG A 120 -6.36 3.35 -6.32
CA ARG A 120 -5.05 3.50 -5.69
C ARG A 120 -4.02 2.57 -6.31
N LEU A 121 -2.76 2.96 -6.20
CA LEU A 121 -1.65 2.09 -6.57
C LEU A 121 -1.53 0.90 -5.62
N VAL A 122 -1.25 -0.26 -6.20
CA VAL A 122 -0.97 -1.51 -5.48
C VAL A 122 0.24 -2.20 -6.10
N ALA A 123 0.93 -3.03 -5.32
CA ALA A 123 2.01 -3.87 -5.86
C ALA A 123 1.38 -4.98 -6.71
N GLN A 124 1.68 -4.99 -8.00
CA GLN A 124 1.16 -5.99 -8.92
C GLN A 124 2.12 -6.18 -10.08
N LYS A 125 2.52 -7.43 -10.32
CA LYS A 125 3.38 -7.78 -11.45
C LYS A 125 2.63 -7.50 -12.76
N HIS A 126 3.23 -6.74 -13.66
CA HIS A 126 2.65 -6.28 -14.92
C HIS A 126 1.26 -5.62 -14.74
N GLY A 127 1.06 -4.90 -13.64
CA GLY A 127 -0.25 -4.34 -13.29
C GLY A 127 -0.66 -3.11 -14.12
N ALA A 128 0.26 -2.51 -14.87
CA ALA A 128 0.02 -1.32 -15.70
C ALA A 128 -0.64 -0.16 -14.91
N GLY A 129 -0.29 -0.01 -13.64
CA GLY A 129 -0.95 0.87 -12.69
C GLY A 129 -0.83 2.36 -13.00
N LEU A 130 0.25 2.80 -13.66
CA LEU A 130 0.49 4.18 -14.05
C LEU A 130 -0.06 4.50 -15.45
N SER A 131 -0.29 3.48 -16.28
CA SER A 131 -0.82 3.63 -17.64
C SER A 131 -2.21 4.30 -17.70
N LYS A 132 -2.62 4.71 -18.91
CA LYS A 132 -3.99 5.18 -19.21
C LYS A 132 -5.09 4.18 -18.80
N ALA A 133 -4.84 2.87 -18.92
CA ALA A 133 -5.80 1.84 -18.50
C ALA A 133 -5.91 1.75 -16.96
N GLY A 134 -4.79 1.96 -16.28
CA GLY A 134 -4.67 2.08 -14.83
C GLY A 134 -5.10 3.46 -14.32
N GLY A 135 -4.27 4.09 -13.50
CA GLY A 135 -4.54 5.37 -12.85
C GLY A 135 -4.32 6.61 -13.70
N GLU A 136 -3.74 6.45 -14.89
CA GLU A 136 -3.32 7.54 -15.78
C GLU A 136 -2.46 8.55 -15.02
N CYS A 137 -1.31 8.05 -14.59
CA CYS A 137 -0.37 8.76 -13.75
C CYS A 137 0.74 9.41 -14.57
N SER A 138 1.13 10.62 -14.17
CA SER A 138 2.19 11.40 -14.79
C SER A 138 3.01 12.14 -13.71
N THR A 139 4.09 12.79 -14.13
CA THR A 139 4.92 13.63 -13.25
C THR A 139 5.40 12.89 -12.00
N CYS A 140 5.79 11.62 -12.18
CA CYS A 140 6.25 10.80 -11.08
C CYS A 140 7.65 11.22 -10.64
N ARG A 141 7.86 11.33 -9.32
CA ARG A 141 9.14 11.69 -8.72
C ARG A 141 9.48 10.77 -7.56
N TYR A 142 10.77 10.45 -7.46
CA TYR A 142 11.32 9.76 -6.30
C TYR A 142 11.49 10.74 -5.15
N LEU A 143 11.16 10.31 -3.93
CA LEU A 143 11.29 11.11 -2.71
C LEU A 143 12.29 10.47 -1.77
N ASN A 144 13.12 11.28 -1.12
CA ASN A 144 14.01 10.84 -0.04
C ASN A 144 13.27 10.71 1.31
N SER A 145 12.05 10.18 1.28
CA SER A 145 11.14 10.02 2.43
C SER A 145 10.43 8.66 2.37
N ASN A 146 9.60 8.35 3.37
CA ASN A 146 8.61 7.29 3.29
C ASN A 146 7.21 7.92 3.41
N PRO A 147 6.33 7.82 2.40
CA PRO A 147 6.49 7.15 1.10
C PRO A 147 7.61 7.76 0.21
N ASN A 148 8.17 6.94 -0.68
CA ASN A 148 9.36 7.27 -1.50
C ASN A 148 9.04 7.55 -2.97
N MET A 149 7.75 7.63 -3.33
CA MET A 149 7.29 8.02 -4.64
C MET A 149 6.06 8.92 -4.52
N LEU A 150 5.98 9.91 -5.40
CA LEU A 150 4.80 10.72 -5.65
C LEU A 150 4.54 10.81 -7.15
N CYS A 151 3.32 10.53 -7.58
CA CYS A 151 2.81 10.73 -8.94
C CYS A 151 1.54 11.57 -8.91
N TYR A 152 1.17 12.18 -10.04
CA TYR A 152 -0.15 12.80 -10.22
C TYR A 152 -1.00 11.93 -11.11
N CYS A 153 -2.12 11.43 -10.60
CA CYS A 153 -2.97 10.46 -11.30
C CYS A 153 -4.38 11.03 -11.54
N ALA A 154 -4.98 10.71 -12.69
CA ALA A 154 -6.30 11.22 -13.07
C ALA A 154 -7.45 10.52 -12.35
N LYS A 155 -7.32 9.22 -12.08
CA LYS A 155 -8.42 8.38 -11.56
C LYS A 155 -8.46 8.29 -10.03
N VAL A 156 -8.04 9.35 -9.36
CA VAL A 156 -8.22 9.50 -7.90
C VAL A 156 -9.64 10.00 -7.59
N ARG A 157 -9.99 10.12 -6.30
CA ARG A 157 -11.30 10.67 -5.92
C ARG A 157 -11.41 12.14 -6.31
N ASP A 158 -12.63 12.61 -6.54
CA ASP A 158 -12.86 13.99 -6.98
C ASP A 158 -12.37 15.03 -5.97
N ASN A 159 -12.52 14.77 -4.68
CA ASN A 159 -12.02 15.64 -3.60
C ASN A 159 -10.50 15.58 -3.40
N GLU A 160 -9.79 14.65 -4.07
CA GLU A 160 -8.33 14.53 -4.03
C GLU A 160 -7.66 15.19 -5.26
N LYS A 161 -8.46 15.60 -6.26
CA LYS A 161 -7.96 16.32 -7.44
C LYS A 161 -7.53 17.74 -7.05
N THR A 162 -6.29 18.08 -7.38
CA THR A 162 -5.66 19.34 -6.97
C THR A 162 -4.97 20.07 -8.12
N TYR A 163 -4.72 19.39 -9.24
CA TYR A 163 -3.99 19.94 -10.37
C TYR A 163 -4.64 19.53 -11.69
N MET A 164 -4.90 20.50 -12.57
CA MET A 164 -5.33 20.24 -13.94
C MET A 164 -4.10 20.20 -14.84
N ASN A 165 -3.87 19.09 -15.53
CA ASN A 165 -2.84 19.01 -16.56
C ASN A 165 -3.28 19.84 -17.79
N PRO A 166 -2.59 20.95 -18.12
CA PRO A 166 -3.01 21.85 -19.19
C PRO A 166 -2.85 21.21 -20.58
N VAL A 167 -2.00 20.20 -20.74
CA VAL A 167 -1.76 19.52 -22.01
C VAL A 167 -2.90 18.56 -22.35
N THR A 168 -3.45 17.88 -21.34
CA THR A 168 -4.47 16.84 -21.54
C THR A 168 -5.87 17.26 -21.07
N ALA A 169 -6.00 18.47 -20.52
CA ALA A 169 -7.21 18.97 -19.85
C ALA A 169 -7.77 18.00 -18.79
N THR A 170 -6.88 17.24 -18.13
CA THR A 170 -7.27 16.20 -17.17
C THR A 170 -6.99 16.64 -15.75
N TRP A 171 -7.99 16.55 -14.88
CA TRP A 171 -7.81 16.77 -13.44
C TRP A 171 -7.14 15.58 -12.79
N THR A 172 -6.12 15.86 -11.98
CA THR A 172 -5.28 14.87 -11.32
C THR A 172 -5.10 15.22 -9.84
N GLY A 173 -4.78 14.21 -9.04
CA GLY A 173 -4.41 14.38 -7.64
C GLY A 173 -3.13 13.62 -7.27
N PRO A 174 -2.48 14.01 -6.16
CA PRO A 174 -1.24 13.40 -5.71
C PRO A 174 -1.50 11.98 -5.19
N VAL A 175 -0.73 11.01 -5.69
CA VAL A 175 -0.71 9.64 -5.20
C VAL A 175 0.68 9.33 -4.69
N PHE A 176 0.77 9.04 -3.40
CA PHE A 176 2.00 8.62 -2.76
C PHE A 176 2.09 7.10 -2.69
N TYR A 177 3.29 6.56 -2.91
CA TYR A 177 3.51 5.11 -2.85
C TYR A 177 4.88 4.77 -2.29
N ASN A 178 5.01 3.59 -1.68
CA ASN A 178 6.28 3.06 -1.23
C ASN A 178 6.73 1.90 -2.13
N LEU A 179 7.74 2.19 -2.96
CA LEU A 179 8.34 1.29 -3.94
C LEU A 179 9.03 0.05 -3.33
N CYS A 180 9.24 -0.02 -2.01
CA CYS A 180 9.71 -1.25 -1.37
C CYS A 180 8.75 -2.43 -1.59
N LYS A 181 7.44 -2.15 -1.72
CA LYS A 181 6.46 -3.19 -2.04
C LYS A 181 6.59 -3.71 -3.47
N CYS A 182 7.18 -2.91 -4.36
CA CYS A 182 7.53 -3.32 -5.72
C CYS A 182 8.82 -4.13 -5.76
N SER A 183 9.78 -3.89 -4.87
CA SER A 183 11.04 -4.64 -4.84
C SER A 183 10.90 -6.07 -4.30
N MET A 184 9.88 -6.34 -3.46
CA MET A 184 9.64 -7.67 -2.89
C MET A 184 9.04 -8.69 -3.87
N SER A 185 8.69 -8.31 -5.10
CA SER A 185 8.03 -9.20 -6.08
C SER A 185 8.98 -9.94 -7.03
N HIS A 186 10.26 -10.15 -6.64
CA HIS A 186 11.28 -10.81 -7.48
C HIS A 186 11.59 -10.09 -8.81
N ILE A 187 11.32 -8.79 -8.90
CA ILE A 187 11.48 -8.01 -10.15
C ILE A 187 12.89 -7.44 -10.31
N TRP A 188 13.68 -7.43 -9.23
CA TRP A 188 15.12 -7.11 -9.27
C TRP A 188 15.94 -8.36 -9.60
N THR A 189 15.67 -8.96 -10.75
CA THR A 189 16.70 -9.78 -11.38
C THR A 189 17.61 -8.79 -12.10
N VAL A 190 18.76 -8.53 -11.48
CA VAL A 190 19.84 -7.75 -12.08
C VAL A 190 20.14 -8.34 -13.46
N PHE A 191 19.88 -7.57 -14.52
CA PHE A 191 20.53 -7.73 -15.82
C PHE A 191 21.71 -6.81 -15.81
#